data_AF-W4LWW5-F1
#
_entry.id   AF-W4LWW5-F1
#
_cell.length_a   1.000
_cell.length_b   1.000
_cell.length_c   1.000
_cell.angle_alpha   90.00
_cell.angle_beta   90.00
_cell.angle_gamma   90.00
#
_symmetry.space_group_name_H-M   'P 1'
#
loop_
_entity.id
_entity.type
_entity.pdbx_description
1 polymer ?
#
loop_
_entity_poly.entity_id
_entity_poly.type
_entity_poly.pdbx_seq_one_letter_code
_entity_poly.pdbx_strand_id
1 'polypeptide(L)'
;MFVAYHPDYVVDIGAGHRFPMRKYGFVYDQLIAEGTLCAEQVVAPEPVEVESLLLVHHRDYVERFLGGDMTPREMRVLGLPWSAALVRRARLAVQGTLLASRLAMRHGL
;
A
#
# COMPACT_ATOMS: atom_id res chain seq x y z
N MET A 1 20.35 1.87 4.46
CA MET A 1 19.11 2.20 3.73
C MET A 1 18.08 1.12 4.03
N PHE A 2 16.83 1.48 4.31
CA PHE A 2 15.74 0.52 4.51
C PHE A 2 14.63 0.78 3.50
N VAL A 3 13.94 -0.28 3.07
CA VAL A 3 12.81 -0.20 2.13
C VAL A 3 11.60 -0.91 2.75
N ALA A 4 10.46 -0.20 2.79
CA ALA A 4 9.20 -0.79 3.20
C ALA A 4 8.48 -1.42 2.01
N TYR A 5 8.42 -2.76 1.95
CA TYR A 5 7.81 -3.50 0.84
C TYR A 5 6.97 -4.68 1.34
N HIS A 6 5.87 -4.95 0.65
CA HIS A 6 5.06 -6.15 0.85
C HIS A 6 4.59 -6.69 -0.51
N PRO A 7 4.58 -8.02 -0.76
CA PRO A 7 4.10 -8.60 -2.01
C PRO A 7 2.67 -8.15 -2.40
N ASP A 8 1.77 -8.07 -1.43
CA ASP A 8 0.39 -7.54 -1.59
C ASP A 8 0.30 -6.06 -2.01
N TYR A 9 1.42 -5.37 -2.26
CA TYR A 9 1.41 -4.13 -3.03
C TYR A 9 0.94 -4.33 -4.48
N VAL A 10 0.99 -5.57 -4.96
CA VAL A 10 0.44 -5.98 -6.25
C VAL A 10 -0.90 -6.67 -6.03
N VAL A 11 -1.96 -6.12 -6.63
CA VAL A 11 -3.33 -6.66 -6.57
C VAL A 11 -3.84 -6.84 -8.00
N ASP A 12 -4.60 -7.91 -8.25
CA ASP A 12 -5.31 -8.04 -9.51
C ASP A 12 -6.43 -6.98 -9.60
N ILE A 13 -6.35 -6.15 -10.63
CA ILE A 13 -7.29 -5.06 -10.92
C ILE A 13 -7.93 -5.23 -12.31
N GLY A 14 -7.85 -6.42 -12.88
CA GLY A 14 -8.37 -6.75 -14.19
C GLY A 14 -7.35 -6.55 -15.32
N ALA A 15 -7.42 -7.44 -16.31
CA ALA A 15 -6.58 -7.37 -17.51
C ALA A 15 -6.83 -6.06 -18.28
N GLY A 16 -5.76 -5.42 -18.75
CA GLY A 16 -5.84 -4.18 -19.52
C GLY A 16 -6.14 -2.92 -18.71
N HIS A 17 -6.20 -3.00 -17.37
CA HIS A 17 -6.35 -1.81 -16.54
C HIS A 17 -5.15 -0.87 -16.72
N ARG A 18 -5.41 0.44 -16.90
CA ARG A 18 -4.37 1.45 -17.19
C ARG A 18 -3.40 1.69 -16.04
N PHE A 19 -3.81 1.42 -14.80
CA PHE A 19 -2.94 1.54 -13.63
C PHE A 19 -1.87 0.43 -13.62
N PRO A 20 -0.57 0.77 -13.66
CA PRO A 20 0.51 -0.22 -13.78
C PRO A 20 0.81 -0.88 -12.43
N MET A 21 -0.12 -1.66 -11.87
CA MET A 21 -0.02 -2.23 -10.52
C MET A 21 1.24 -3.10 -10.33
N ARG A 22 1.64 -3.84 -11.37
CA ARG A 22 2.81 -4.73 -11.33
C ARG A 22 4.14 -3.99 -11.13
N LYS A 23 4.19 -2.67 -11.33
CA LYS A 23 5.43 -1.88 -11.17
C LYS A 23 6.04 -2.03 -9.78
N TYR A 24 5.22 -2.20 -8.73
CA TYR A 24 5.73 -2.30 -7.36
C TYR A 24 6.57 -3.57 -7.16
N GLY A 25 6.08 -4.71 -7.65
CA GLY A 25 6.83 -5.97 -7.63
C GLY A 25 8.06 -5.89 -8.53
N PHE A 26 7.92 -5.38 -9.75
CA PHE A 26 9.06 -5.27 -10.68
C PHE A 26 10.19 -4.37 -10.17
N VAL A 27 9.87 -3.24 -9.53
CA VAL A 27 10.90 -2.37 -8.94
C VAL A 27 11.60 -3.10 -7.79
N TYR A 28 10.87 -3.79 -6.93
CA TYR A 28 11.45 -4.60 -5.87
C TYR A 28 12.38 -5.69 -6.43
N ASP A 29 11.88 -6.51 -7.36
CA ASP A 29 12.63 -7.61 -7.95
C ASP A 29 13.91 -7.10 -8.65
N GLN A 30 13.81 -5.99 -9.39
CA GLN A 30 14.95 -5.38 -10.07
C GLN A 30 16.02 -4.90 -9.07
N LEU A 31 15.62 -4.21 -8.00
CA LEU A 31 16.54 -3.68 -6.99
C LEU A 31 17.27 -4.80 -6.23
N ILE A 32 16.60 -5.92 -5.97
CA ILE A 32 17.22 -7.12 -5.39
C ILE A 32 18.19 -7.75 -6.39
N ALA A 33 17.76 -7.94 -7.65
CA ALA A 33 18.55 -8.62 -8.67
C ALA A 33 19.85 -7.88 -9.03
N GLU A 34 19.84 -6.55 -9.03
CA GLU A 34 21.02 -5.72 -9.32
C GLU A 34 21.89 -5.42 -8.10
N GLY A 35 21.49 -5.87 -6.91
CA GLY A 35 22.24 -5.70 -5.66
C GLY A 35 22.16 -4.30 -5.04
N THR A 36 21.30 -3.41 -5.55
CA THR A 36 21.01 -2.11 -4.94
C THR A 36 20.33 -2.27 -3.57
N LEU A 37 19.50 -3.31 -3.43
CA LEU A 37 18.78 -3.64 -2.21
C LEU A 37 19.15 -5.04 -1.72
N CYS A 38 19.49 -5.17 -0.44
CA CYS A 38 19.65 -6.46 0.23
C CYS A 38 18.34 -6.86 0.93
N ALA A 39 18.07 -8.16 1.04
CA ALA A 39 16.85 -8.67 1.67
C ALA A 39 16.73 -8.22 3.14
N GLU A 40 17.85 -8.07 3.85
CA GLU A 40 17.93 -7.63 5.25
C GLU A 40 17.54 -6.15 5.43
N GLN A 41 17.53 -5.38 4.34
CA GLN A 41 17.12 -3.98 4.33
C GLN A 41 15.61 -3.82 4.07
N VAL A 42 14.92 -4.92 3.77
CA VAL A 42 13.48 -4.92 3.50
C VAL A 42 12.73 -5.12 4.79
N VAL A 43 11.82 -4.19 5.10
CA VAL A 43 10.95 -4.28 6.27
C VAL A 43 9.51 -4.34 5.82
N ALA A 44 8.84 -5.47 6.08
CA ALA A 44 7.45 -5.65 5.70
C ALA A 44 6.51 -4.91 6.67
N PRO A 45 5.62 -4.03 6.19
CA PRO A 45 4.58 -3.45 7.03
C PRO A 45 3.44 -4.45 7.29
N GLU A 46 2.77 -4.28 8.43
CA GLU A 46 1.44 -4.83 8.67
C GLU A 46 0.35 -3.86 8.18
N PRO A 47 -0.92 -4.27 8.01
CA PRO A 47 -2.00 -3.33 7.74
C PRO A 47 -2.08 -2.25 8.82
N VAL A 48 -2.17 -0.98 8.41
CA VAL A 48 -2.36 0.12 9.36
C VAL A 48 -3.63 -0.06 10.19
N GLU A 49 -3.58 0.28 11.47
CA GLU A 49 -4.75 0.32 12.35
C GLU A 49 -5.79 1.34 11.87
N VAL A 50 -7.08 1.04 12.13
CA VAL A 50 -8.20 1.89 11.68
C VAL A 50 -8.11 3.26 12.33
N GLU A 51 -7.70 3.33 13.59
CA GLU A 51 -7.51 4.56 14.35
C GLU A 51 -6.54 5.51 13.66
N SER A 52 -5.50 4.98 12.99
CA SER A 52 -4.55 5.79 12.24
C SER A 52 -5.18 6.37 10.96
N LEU A 53 -6.08 5.64 10.29
CA LEU A 53 -6.82 6.16 9.14
C LEU A 53 -7.77 7.30 9.56
N LEU A 54 -8.37 7.19 10.75
CA LEU A 54 -9.30 8.17 11.31
C LEU A 54 -8.63 9.49 11.73
N LEU A 55 -7.29 9.55 11.78
CA LEU A 55 -6.56 10.80 11.99
C LEU A 55 -6.69 11.77 10.80
N VAL A 56 -7.05 11.26 9.61
CA VAL A 56 -7.08 12.03 8.36
C VAL A 56 -8.42 11.91 7.64
N HIS A 57 -9.03 10.72 7.66
CA HIS A 57 -10.25 10.43 6.92
C HIS A 57 -11.49 10.42 7.83
N HIS A 58 -12.63 10.84 7.28
CA HIS A 58 -13.91 10.74 7.98
C HIS A 58 -14.27 9.27 8.24
N ARG A 59 -14.82 8.99 9.42
CA ARG A 59 -15.21 7.64 9.86
C ARG A 59 -16.05 6.90 8.84
N ASP A 60 -17.14 7.51 8.38
CA ASP A 60 -18.05 6.86 7.45
C ASP A 60 -17.38 6.46 6.12
N TYR A 61 -16.39 7.23 5.67
CA TYR A 61 -15.63 6.88 4.46
C TYR A 61 -14.73 5.67 4.70
N VAL A 62 -14.04 5.64 5.85
CA VAL A 62 -13.19 4.51 6.23
C VAL A 62 -14.02 3.24 6.36
N GLU A 63 -15.15 3.30 7.05
CA GLU A 63 -16.04 2.14 7.25
C GLU A 63 -16.59 1.62 5.91
N ARG A 64 -17.06 2.49 5.01
CA ARG A 64 -17.49 2.07 3.66
C ARG A 64 -16.36 1.48 2.83
N PHE A 65 -15.17 2.09 2.86
CA PHE A 65 -14.01 1.58 2.12
C PHE A 65 -13.58 0.19 2.62
N LEU A 66 -13.55 0.00 3.94
CA LEU A 66 -13.18 -1.29 4.55
C LEU A 66 -14.27 -2.36 4.34
N GLY A 67 -15.55 -1.97 4.39
CA GLY A 67 -16.70 -2.87 4.26
C GLY A 67 -17.08 -3.21 2.82
N GLY A 68 -16.65 -2.42 1.83
CA GLY A 68 -17.03 -2.61 0.43
C GLY A 68 -18.33 -1.90 0.03
N ASP A 69 -18.82 -1.00 0.88
CA ASP A 69 -20.06 -0.26 0.69
C ASP A 69 -19.83 1.13 0.06
N MET A 70 -18.76 1.27 -0.74
CA MET A 70 -18.43 2.54 -1.39
C MET A 70 -19.52 2.98 -2.37
N THR A 71 -19.86 4.27 -2.33
CA THR A 71 -20.81 4.85 -3.28
C THR A 71 -20.26 4.83 -4.72
N PRO A 72 -21.13 4.87 -5.75
CA PRO A 72 -20.68 4.95 -7.15
C PRO A 72 -19.77 6.16 -7.43
N ARG A 73 -19.95 7.26 -6.69
CA ARG A 73 -19.08 8.44 -6.77
C ARG A 73 -17.69 8.14 -6.20
N GLU A 74 -17.62 7.55 -5.01
CA GLU A 74 -16.35 7.19 -4.37
C GLU A 74 -15.59 6.17 -5.21
N MET A 75 -16.28 5.15 -5.75
CA MET A 75 -15.68 4.17 -6.67
C MET A 75 -15.08 4.82 -7.93
N ARG A 76 -15.78 5.79 -8.51
CA ARG A 76 -15.27 6.54 -9.67
C ARG A 76 -14.04 7.37 -9.33
N VAL A 77 -14.00 7.99 -8.14
CA VAL A 77 -12.85 8.75 -7.65
C VAL A 77 -11.66 7.84 -7.35
N LEU A 78 -11.91 6.68 -6.73
CA LEU A 78 -10.89 5.67 -6.44
C LEU A 78 -10.21 5.19 -7.72
N GLY A 79 -10.96 5.02 -8.81
CA GLY A 79 -10.42 4.67 -10.12
C GLY A 79 -9.80 3.27 -10.18
N LEU A 80 -10.07 2.45 -9.17
CA LEU A 80 -9.64 1.06 -9.06
C LEU A 80 -10.85 0.19 -8.68
N PRO A 81 -10.94 -1.04 -9.20
CA PRO A 81 -12.00 -1.96 -8.79
C PRO A 81 -11.80 -2.33 -7.32
N TRP A 82 -12.86 -2.19 -6.53
CA TRP A 82 -12.80 -2.54 -5.12
C TRP A 82 -12.68 -4.06 -4.96
N SER A 83 -11.83 -4.47 -4.02
CA SER A 83 -11.70 -5.86 -3.58
C SER A 83 -11.10 -5.87 -2.18
N ALA A 84 -11.29 -6.97 -1.43
CA ALA A 84 -10.63 -7.14 -0.13
C ALA A 84 -9.09 -7.06 -0.25
N ALA A 85 -8.53 -7.53 -1.37
CA ALA A 85 -7.11 -7.39 -1.68
C ALA A 85 -6.69 -5.92 -1.86
N LEU A 86 -7.50 -5.10 -2.54
CA LEU A 86 -7.25 -3.66 -2.66
C LEU A 86 -7.29 -2.96 -1.31
N VAL A 87 -8.24 -3.31 -0.44
CA VAL A 87 -8.33 -2.76 0.92
C VAL A 87 -7.07 -3.09 1.72
N ARG A 88 -6.66 -4.36 1.71
CA ARG A 88 -5.43 -4.80 2.39
C ARG A 88 -4.21 -4.06 1.86
N ARG A 89 -4.06 -3.98 0.53
CA ARG A 89 -3.00 -3.23 -0.13
C ARG A 89 -2.94 -1.77 0.33
N ALA A 90 -4.09 -1.08 0.35
CA ALA A 90 -4.15 0.32 0.75
C ALA A 90 -3.67 0.50 2.20
N ARG A 91 -4.11 -0.38 3.12
CA ARG A 91 -3.66 -0.36 4.53
C ARG A 91 -2.17 -0.64 4.68
N LEU A 92 -1.64 -1.60 3.93
CA LEU A 92 -0.21 -1.91 3.90
C LEU A 92 0.61 -0.73 3.36
N ALA A 93 0.16 -0.06 2.29
CA ALA A 93 0.86 1.07 1.71
C ALA A 93 0.94 2.27 2.68
N VAL A 94 -0.14 2.55 3.41
CA VAL A 94 -0.15 3.57 4.47
C VAL A 94 0.85 3.21 5.57
N GLN A 95 0.81 1.98 6.09
CA GLN A 95 1.74 1.55 7.13
C GLN A 95 3.20 1.50 6.62
N GLY A 96 3.42 1.16 5.36
CA GLY A 96 4.72 1.20 4.71
C GLY A 96 5.32 2.61 4.72
N THR A 97 4.50 3.63 4.48
CA THR A 97 4.92 5.04 4.58
C THR A 97 5.27 5.40 6.02
N LEU A 98 4.39 5.07 6.98
CA LEU A 98 4.66 5.32 8.41
C LEU A 98 5.93 4.62 8.89
N LEU A 99 6.17 3.39 8.43
CA LEU A 99 7.35 2.61 8.75
C LEU A 99 8.61 3.24 8.16
N ALA A 100 8.59 3.64 6.89
CA ALA A 100 9.69 4.35 6.25
C ALA A 100 10.04 5.65 7.01
N SER A 101 9.03 6.45 7.38
CA SER A 101 9.25 7.67 8.18
C SER A 101 9.89 7.38 9.54
N ARG A 102 9.40 6.35 10.26
CA ARG A 102 9.97 5.95 11.56
C ARG A 102 11.40 5.41 11.44
N LEU A 103 11.71 4.70 10.35
CA LEU A 103 13.07 4.23 10.09
C LEU A 103 14.00 5.41 9.79
N ALA A 104 13.57 6.36 8.97
CA ALA A 104 14.35 7.58 8.70
C ALA A 104 14.61 8.40 9.97
N MET A 105 13.61 8.54 10.85
CA MET A 105 13.80 9.22 12.14
C MET A 105 14.80 8.52 13.06
N ARG A 106 14.87 7.18 13.02
CA ARG A 106 15.77 6.38 13.88
C ARG A 106 17.18 6.24 13.33
N HIS A 107 17.32 6.18 12.01
CA HIS A 107 18.58 5.81 11.35
C HIS A 107 19.16 6.91 10.46
N GLY A 108 18.47 8.05 10.32
CA GLY A 108 18.80 9.08 9.33
C GLY A 108 18.21 8.76 7.96
N LEU A 109 18.39 9.71 7.03
CA LEU A 109 18.07 9.55 5.61
C LEU A 109 19.23 8.86 4.87
#